data_AF-A0A367IMS4-F1
#
_entry.id   AF-A0A367IMS4-F1
#
_cell.length_a   1.000
_cell.length_b   1.000
_cell.length_c   1.000
_cell.angle_alpha   90.00
_cell.angle_beta   90.00
_cell.angle_gamma   90.00
#
_symmetry.space_group_name_H-M   'P 1'
#
loop_
_entity.id
_entity.type
_entity.pdbx_description
1 polymer ?
#
loop_
_entity_poly.entity_id
_entity_poly.type
_entity_poly.pdbx_seq_one_letter_code
_entity_poly.pdbx_strand_id
1 'polypeptide(L)'
;MSDIVVPGFKSSELIAELNKSFENYSPEEKQKLIKQVNGVFQFVIKNNEGKEEVFVVDVKKEGKVSRGKGVKPDAILTLKDQDFVDLATGKLNGQKAYM
;
A
#
# COMPACT_ATOMS: atom_id res chain seq x y z
N MET A 1 -8.69 -6.82 -14.55
CA MET A 1 -7.93 -7.82 -13.78
C MET A 1 -6.86 -7.03 -13.07
N SER A 2 -6.92 -6.90 -11.76
CA SER A 2 -6.00 -6.00 -11.05
C SER A 2 -4.64 -6.67 -10.92
N ASP A 3 -3.65 -6.26 -11.72
CA ASP A 3 -2.23 -6.68 -11.68
C ASP A 3 -1.53 -6.50 -10.31
N ILE A 4 -2.28 -6.06 -9.31
CA ILE A 4 -1.87 -5.82 -7.92
C ILE A 4 -1.83 -7.13 -7.13
N VAL A 5 -2.70 -8.11 -7.38
CA VAL A 5 -2.71 -9.37 -6.61
C VAL A 5 -1.60 -10.28 -7.11
N VAL A 6 -0.68 -10.65 -6.20
CA VAL A 6 0.47 -11.50 -6.50
C VAL A 6 0.38 -12.78 -5.67
N PRO A 7 0.33 -13.97 -6.30
CA PRO A 7 0.31 -15.23 -5.56
C PRO A 7 1.58 -15.38 -4.73
N GLY A 8 1.43 -15.73 -3.45
CA GLY A 8 2.54 -15.81 -2.49
C GLY A 8 2.79 -14.53 -1.69
N PHE A 9 1.97 -13.49 -1.87
CA PHE A 9 1.97 -12.26 -1.08
C PHE A 9 0.56 -11.96 -0.56
N LYS A 10 0.28 -12.21 0.72
CA LYS A 10 -1.03 -11.89 1.33
C LYS A 10 -1.26 -10.39 1.40
N SER A 11 -0.20 -9.61 1.54
CA SER A 11 -0.23 -8.16 1.46
C SER A 11 -0.83 -7.65 0.15
N SER A 12 -0.60 -8.36 -0.96
CA SER A 12 -1.09 -7.97 -2.29
C SER A 12 -2.63 -7.98 -2.36
N GLU A 13 -3.30 -8.88 -1.62
CA GLU A 13 -4.76 -8.94 -1.53
C GLU A 13 -5.30 -7.72 -0.78
N LEU A 14 -4.67 -7.34 0.34
CA LEU A 14 -5.03 -6.15 1.11
C LEU A 14 -4.76 -4.87 0.33
N ILE A 15 -3.67 -4.80 -0.43
CA ILE A 15 -3.35 -3.66 -1.30
C ILE A 15 -4.36 -3.56 -2.45
N ALA A 16 -4.81 -4.70 -3.01
CA ALA A 16 -5.88 -4.71 -4.00
C ALA A 16 -7.22 -4.27 -3.40
N GLU A 17 -7.51 -4.64 -2.16
CA GLU A 17 -8.69 -4.17 -1.42
C GLU A 17 -8.60 -2.66 -1.17
N LEU A 18 -7.44 -2.13 -0.76
CA LEU A 18 -7.19 -0.70 -0.61
C LEU A 18 -7.43 0.06 -1.93
N ASN A 19 -6.97 -0.49 -3.06
CA ASN A 19 -7.24 0.10 -4.36
C ASN A 19 -8.75 0.12 -4.67
N LYS A 20 -9.48 -0.97 -4.37
CA LYS A 20 -10.93 -0.99 -4.50
C LYS A 20 -11.61 0.02 -3.57
N SER A 21 -11.12 0.21 -2.35
CA SER A 21 -11.63 1.25 -1.44
C SER A 21 -11.44 2.64 -2.05
N PHE A 22 -10.28 2.92 -2.65
CA PHE A 22 -10.11 4.15 -3.41
C PHE A 22 -11.08 4.23 -4.59
N GLU A 23 -11.26 3.19 -5.38
CA GLU A 23 -12.23 3.21 -6.48
C GLU A 23 -13.67 3.46 -6.03
N ASN A 24 -14.05 2.97 -4.84
CA ASN A 24 -15.36 3.20 -4.23
C ASN A 24 -15.52 4.57 -3.55
N TYR A 25 -14.42 5.29 -3.27
CA TYR A 25 -14.52 6.62 -2.68
C TYR A 25 -15.08 7.63 -3.66
N SER A 26 -15.97 8.47 -3.12
CA SER A 26 -16.47 9.64 -3.85
C SER A 26 -15.31 10.61 -4.15
N PRO A 27 -15.45 11.47 -5.19
CA PRO A 27 -14.43 12.46 -5.53
C PRO A 27 -14.05 13.36 -4.34
N GLU A 28 -15.02 13.70 -3.49
CA GLU A 28 -14.82 14.51 -2.28
C GLU A 28 -14.01 13.78 -1.21
N GLU A 29 -14.28 12.49 -0.99
CA GLU A 29 -13.53 11.66 -0.04
C GLU A 29 -12.07 11.48 -0.49
N LYS A 30 -11.87 11.20 -1.79
CA LYS A 30 -10.53 11.17 -2.39
C LYS A 30 -9.79 12.48 -2.18
N GLN A 31 -10.42 13.61 -2.50
CA GLN A 31 -9.79 14.92 -2.31
C GLN A 31 -9.45 15.19 -0.84
N LYS A 32 -10.33 14.81 0.10
CA LYS A 32 -10.07 14.96 1.53
C LYS A 32 -8.88 14.12 1.96
N LEU A 33 -8.81 12.87 1.51
CA LEU A 33 -7.69 11.97 1.78
C LEU A 33 -6.38 12.51 1.19
N ILE A 34 -6.41 12.96 -0.06
CA ILE A 34 -5.26 13.55 -0.76
C ILE A 34 -4.78 14.81 -0.04
N LYS A 35 -5.68 15.67 0.41
CA LYS A 35 -5.32 16.88 1.17
C LYS A 35 -4.74 16.55 2.55
N GLN A 36 -5.25 15.52 3.22
CA GLN A 36 -4.82 15.13 4.56
C GLN A 36 -3.45 14.42 4.53
N VAL A 37 -3.24 13.54 3.55
CA VAL A 37 -2.05 12.70 3.47
C VAL A 37 -0.96 13.33 2.60
N ASN A 38 -1.33 13.84 1.42
CA ASN A 38 -0.48 14.58 0.47
C ASN A 38 0.89 13.93 0.22
N GLY A 39 0.90 12.62 0.01
CA GLY A 39 2.15 11.85 -0.08
C GLY A 39 2.05 10.62 -0.96
N VAL A 40 3.20 10.23 -1.52
CA VAL A 40 3.39 8.99 -2.28
C VAL A 40 4.14 7.98 -1.40
N PHE A 41 3.53 6.83 -1.16
CA PHE A 41 4.12 5.77 -0.33
C PHE A 41 4.53 4.59 -1.21
N GLN A 42 5.76 4.11 -1.03
CA GLN A 42 6.21 2.87 -1.63
C GLN A 42 6.33 1.79 -0.57
N PHE A 43 5.68 0.66 -0.79
CA PHE A 43 5.78 -0.54 0.01
C PHE A 43 6.66 -1.54 -0.71
N VAL A 44 7.77 -1.91 -0.09
CA VAL A 44 8.67 -2.98 -0.53
C VAL A 44 8.41 -4.17 0.38
N ILE A 45 7.76 -5.19 -0.15
CA ILE A 45 7.27 -6.32 0.62
C ILE A 45 8.10 -7.55 0.29
N LYS A 46 8.65 -8.17 1.33
CA LYS A 46 9.41 -9.42 1.25
C LYS A 46 8.56 -10.58 1.73
N ASN A 47 8.38 -11.61 0.89
CA ASN A 47 7.75 -12.85 1.33
C ASN A 47 8.78 -13.80 1.96
N ASN A 48 8.29 -14.88 2.57
CA ASN A 48 9.14 -15.89 3.22
C ASN A 48 9.99 -16.72 2.23
N GLU A 49 9.68 -16.68 0.93
CA GLU A 49 10.50 -17.30 -0.12
C GLU A 49 11.67 -16.41 -0.57
N GLY A 50 11.81 -15.20 0.01
CA GLY A 50 12.83 -14.23 -0.39
C GLY A 50 12.50 -13.44 -1.65
N LYS A 51 11.26 -13.54 -2.16
CA LYS A 51 10.77 -12.71 -3.28
C LYS A 51 10.39 -11.33 -2.77
N GLU A 52 10.64 -10.33 -3.60
CA GLU A 52 10.32 -8.93 -3.32
C GLU A 52 9.30 -8.40 -4.30
N GLU A 53 8.26 -7.77 -3.77
CA GLU A 53 7.27 -7.05 -4.55
C GLU A 53 7.20 -5.60 -4.12
N VAL A 54 7.00 -4.72 -5.09
CA VAL A 54 6.96 -3.28 -4.87
C VAL A 54 5.59 -2.75 -5.26
N PHE A 55 4.97 -2.01 -4.36
CA PHE A 55 3.71 -1.33 -4.57
C PHE A 55 3.86 0.15 -4.26
N VAL A 56 3.25 1.00 -5.08
CA VAL A 56 3.24 2.45 -4.91
C VAL A 56 1.80 2.89 -4.74
N VAL A 57 1.55 3.63 -3.67
CA VAL A 57 0.27 4.24 -3.33
C VAL A 57 0.42 5.75 -3.45
N ASP A 58 -0.17 6.31 -4.50
CA ASP A 58 -0.20 7.76 -4.72
C ASP A 58 -1.46 8.32 -4.06
N VAL A 59 -1.31 8.92 -2.87
CA VAL A 59 -2.36 9.69 -2.18
C VAL A 59 -2.01 11.18 -2.23
N LYS A 60 -1.34 11.62 -3.29
CA LYS A 60 -0.88 12.99 -3.51
C LYS A 60 -1.59 13.65 -4.69
N LYS A 61 -1.86 12.87 -5.74
CA LYS A 61 -2.53 13.34 -6.96
C LYS A 61 -3.80 12.57 -7.26
N GLU A 62 -3.71 11.25 -7.37
CA GLU A 62 -4.79 10.43 -7.95
C GLU A 62 -5.55 9.59 -6.92
N GLY A 63 -4.94 9.26 -5.78
CA GLY A 63 -5.54 8.30 -4.85
C GLY A 63 -5.58 6.90 -5.47
N LYS A 64 -4.45 6.44 -6.02
CA LYS A 64 -4.37 5.19 -6.80
C LYS A 64 -3.22 4.32 -6.34
N VAL A 65 -3.43 3.01 -6.42
CA VAL A 65 -2.38 2.01 -6.21
C VAL A 65 -1.85 1.50 -7.53
N SER A 66 -0.52 1.35 -7.62
CA SER A 66 0.18 0.77 -8.77
C SER A 66 1.22 -0.23 -8.28
N ARG A 67 1.47 -1.28 -9.06
CA ARG A 67 2.56 -2.22 -8.82
C ARG A 67 3.82 -1.77 -9.56
N GLY A 68 4.99 -1.92 -8.93
CA GLY A 68 6.29 -1.55 -9.48
C GLY A 68 6.79 -0.15 -9.10
N LYS A 69 7.95 0.22 -9.63
CA LYS A 69 8.59 1.53 -9.42
C LYS A 69 8.07 2.54 -10.43
N GLY A 70 6.94 3.18 -10.13
CA GLY A 70 6.34 4.19 -11.00
C GLY A 70 6.70 5.61 -10.59
N VAL A 71 6.05 6.08 -9.53
CA VAL A 71 6.16 7.45 -9.02
C VAL A 71 7.26 7.53 -7.95
N LYS A 72 8.02 8.64 -7.91
CA LYS A 72 9.00 8.89 -6.85
C LYS A 72 8.29 8.91 -5.49
N PRO A 73 8.61 7.99 -4.57
CA PRO A 73 7.97 7.97 -3.26
C PRO A 73 8.49 9.10 -2.36
N ASP A 74 7.59 9.66 -1.56
CA ASP A 74 7.92 10.53 -0.43
C ASP A 74 8.37 9.68 0.79
N ALA A 75 7.80 8.47 0.94
CA ALA A 75 8.17 7.51 1.99
C ALA A 75 8.28 6.09 1.45
N ILE A 76 9.27 5.33 1.93
CA ILE A 76 9.49 3.92 1.57
C ILE A 76 9.39 3.07 2.82
N LEU A 77 8.45 2.13 2.83
CA LEU A 77 8.28 1.15 3.89
C LEU A 77 8.75 -0.21 3.38
N THR A 78 9.78 -0.76 4.03
CA THR A 78 10.29 -2.10 3.72
C THR A 78 9.94 -3.03 4.86
N LEU A 79 9.16 -4.07 4.58
CA LEU A 79 8.64 -4.98 5.61
C LEU A 79 8.34 -6.35 5.04
N LYS A 80 8.13 -7.33 5.92
CA LYS A 80 7.72 -8.67 5.50
C LYS A 80 6.24 -8.69 5.17
N ASP A 81 5.84 -9.63 4.32
CA ASP A 81 4.45 -9.85 3.93
C ASP A 81 3.52 -9.99 5.15
N GLN A 82 3.97 -10.73 6.16
CA GLN A 82 3.21 -10.94 7.38
C GLN A 82 3.07 -9.67 8.24
N ASP A 83 4.16 -8.90 8.41
CA ASP A 83 4.13 -7.64 9.15
C ASP A 83 3.19 -6.63 8.48
N PHE A 84 3.16 -6.60 7.14
CA PHE A 84 2.22 -5.76 6.40
C PHE A 84 0.77 -6.15 6.67
N VAL A 85 0.46 -7.44 6.66
CA VAL A 85 -0.89 -7.94 6.97
C VAL A 85 -1.29 -7.55 8.40
N ASP A 86 -0.40 -7.71 9.36
CA ASP A 86 -0.70 -7.34 10.75
C ASP A 86 -0.86 -5.83 10.91
N LEU A 87 -0.10 -5.01 10.19
CA LEU A 87 -0.28 -3.55 10.14
C LEU A 87 -1.61 -3.13 9.52
N ALA A 88 -1.92 -3.68 8.35
CA ALA A 88 -3.12 -3.34 7.58
C ALA A 88 -4.41 -3.80 8.30
N THR A 89 -4.35 -4.91 9.04
CA THR A 89 -5.47 -5.38 9.88
C THR A 89 -5.54 -4.69 11.25
N GLY A 90 -4.59 -3.79 11.55
CA GLY A 90 -4.52 -3.07 12.83
C GLY A 90 -4.10 -3.94 14.03
N LYS A 91 -3.68 -5.19 13.79
CA LYS A 91 -3.12 -6.07 14.83
C LYS A 91 -1.75 -5.61 15.29
N LEU A 92 -0.96 -5.06 14.37
CA LEU A 92 0.31 -4.41 14.66
C LEU A 92 0.12 -2.91 14.63
N ASN A 93 0.54 -2.22 15.69
CA ASN A 93 0.56 -0.76 15.71
C ASN A 93 1.76 -0.28 14.90
N GLY A 94 1.53 0.54 13.87
CA GLY A 94 2.58 1.06 12.99
C GLY A 94 3.75 1.74 13.71
N GLN A 95 3.51 2.39 14.85
CA GLN A 95 4.57 2.99 15.65
C GLN A 95 5.44 1.94 16.36
N LYS A 96 4.84 0.82 16.79
CA LYS A 96 5.57 -0.31 17.39
C LYS A 96 6.31 -1.14 16.35
N ALA A 97 5.83 -1.18 15.11
CA ALA A 97 6.52 -1.87 14.02
C ALA A 97 7.79 -1.14 13.57
N TYR A 98 7.90 0.15 13.88
CA TYR A 98 9.05 0.99 13.52
C TYR A 98 10.10 1.10 14.64
N MET A 99 9.71 0.95 15.92
CA MET A 99 10.60 0.91 17.08
C MET A 99 11.32 -0.43 17.20
#